data_AF-A0A373HMZ7-F1
#
_entry.id   AF-A0A373HMZ7-F1
#
_cell.length_a   1.000
_cell.length_b   1.000
_cell.length_c   1.000
_cell.angle_alpha   90.00
_cell.angle_beta   90.00
_cell.angle_gamma   90.00
#
_symmetry.space_group_name_H-M   'P 1'
#
loop_
_entity.id
_entity.type
_entity.pdbx_description
1 polymer ?
#
loop_
_entity_poly.entity_id
_entity_poly.type
_entity_poly.pdbx_seq_one_letter_code
_entity_poly.pdbx_strand_id
1 'polypeptide(L)' 'MVIESFDRQFLANIADKLYLMEEVPKHELVSKEFDVPKEAPKKEKKKYIPPMNHPWRKDSFANYAAKQKHRCGAHV' A
#
# COMPACT_ATOMS: atom_id res chain seq x y z
N MET A 1 -13.93 25.98 36.00
CA MET A 1 -14.81 24.86 36.43
C MET A 1 -14.82 23.82 35.32
N VAL A 2 -14.80 22.52 35.64
CA VAL A 2 -14.92 21.43 34.65
C VAL A 2 -16.31 20.82 34.77
N ILE A 3 -16.94 20.53 33.62
CA ILE A 3 -18.30 19.99 33.52
C ILE A 3 -18.22 18.73 32.66
N GLU A 4 -18.84 17.64 33.11
CA GLU A 4 -19.09 16.44 32.30
C GLU A 4 -20.52 16.50 31.75
N SER A 5 -20.66 16.40 30.43
CA SER A 5 -21.96 16.38 29.75
C SER A 5 -22.54 14.96 29.66
N PHE A 6 -23.81 14.86 29.26
CA PHE A 6 -24.50 13.56 29.13
C PHE A 6 -23.84 12.63 28.09
N ASP A 7 -23.23 13.19 27.05
CA ASP A 7 -22.46 12.50 26.02
C ASP A 7 -21.00 12.22 26.42
N ARG A 8 -20.63 12.42 27.70
CA ARG A 8 -19.29 12.20 28.27
C ARG A 8 -18.20 13.09 27.67
N GLN A 9 -18.58 14.26 27.16
CA GLN A 9 -17.62 15.30 26.79
C GLN A 9 -17.27 16.14 28.02
N PHE A 10 -16.04 16.65 28.05
CA PHE A 10 -15.60 17.56 29.09
C PHE A 10 -15.61 19.01 28.57
N LEU A 11 -16.26 19.89 29.33
CA LEU A 11 -16.30 21.33 29.07
C LEU A 11 -15.57 22.08 30.19
N ALA A 12 -14.74 23.03 29.81
CA ALA A 12 -14.08 23.94 30.74
C ALA A 12 -14.75 25.32 30.67
N ASN A 13 -15.23 25.81 31.82
CA ASN A 13 -15.64 27.20 31.97
C ASN A 13 -14.43 28.03 32.44
N ILE A 14 -14.04 29.01 31.62
CA ILE A 14 -12.99 30.00 31.88
C ILE A 14 -13.56 31.38 31.53
N ALA A 15 -13.62 32.28 32.51
CA ALA A 15 -14.11 33.66 32.35
C ALA A 15 -15.48 33.73 31.62
N ASP A 16 -16.44 32.92 32.10
CA ASP A 16 -17.81 32.80 31.57
C ASP A 16 -17.90 32.33 30.11
N LYS A 17 -16.82 31.77 29.58
CA LYS A 17 -16.79 31.11 28.27
C LYS A 17 -16.60 29.62 28.44
N LEU A 18 -17.40 28.85 27.69
CA LEU A 18 -17.32 27.40 27.63
C LEU A 18 -16.40 26.97 26.50
N TYR A 19 -15.46 26.09 26.80
CA TYR A 19 -14.54 25.46 25.87
C TYR A 19 -14.70 23.95 25.92
N LEU A 20 -14.66 23.30 24.76
CA LEU A 20 -14.56 21.85 24.67
C LEU A 20 -13.13 21.41 25.00
N MET A 21 -12.99 20.41 25.85
CA MET A 21 -11.70 19.82 26.16
C MET A 21 -11.36 18.74 25.14
N GLU A 22 -10.21 18.87 24.51
CA GLU A 22 -9.61 17.83 23.66
C GLU A 22 -8.62 17.01 24.49
N GLU A 23 -8.73 15.68 24.42
CA GLU A 23 -7.81 14.79 25.10
C GLU A 23 -6.45 14.81 24.40
N VAL A 24 -5.41 15.24 25.12
CA VAL A 24 -4.03 15.16 24.63
C VAL A 24 -3.47 13.78 24.98
N PRO A 25 -3.07 12.97 23.98
CA PRO A 25 -2.51 11.65 24.24
C PRO A 25 -1.18 11.78 25.00
N LYS A 26 -0.91 10.85 25.92
CA LYS A 26 0.33 10.85 26.73
C LYS A 26 1.61 10.70 25.90
N HIS A 27 1.52 10.01 24.77
CA HIS A 27 2.64 9.74 23.88
C HIS A 27 2.20 9.91 22.43
N GLU A 28 3.08 10.44 21.59
CA GLU A 28 2.88 10.42 20.14
C GLU A 28 2.99 8.97 19.65
N LEU A 29 2.09 8.54 18.74
CA LEU A 29 2.11 7.18 18.18
C LEU A 29 3.35 6.90 17.33
N VAL A 30 3.97 7.94 16.78
CA VAL A 30 5.15 7.87 15.93
C VAL A 30 6.15 8.89 16.44
N SER A 31 7.32 8.41 16.85
CA SER A 31 8.43 9.25 17.27
C SER A 31 9.09 9.91 16.07
N LYS A 32 9.18 11.24 16.10
CA LYS A 32 9.91 12.01 15.08
C LYS A 32 11.40 11.67 15.02
N GLU A 33 11.99 11.25 16.14
CA GLU A 33 13.43 11.00 16.25
C GLU A 33 13.81 9.54 16.04
N PHE A 34 12.96 8.61 16.49
CA PHE A 34 13.27 7.18 16.50
C PHE A 34 12.55 6.39 15.41
N ASP A 35 11.35 6.80 14.99
CA ASP A 35 10.63 6.06 13.97
C ASP A 35 11.10 6.46 12.58
N VAL A 36 11.45 5.45 11.79
CA VAL A 36 11.84 5.64 10.40
C VAL A 36 10.62 6.16 9.62
N PRO A 37 10.75 7.25 8.84
CA PRO A 37 9.67 7.71 7.99
C PRO A 37 9.19 6.55 7.13
N LYS A 38 7.88 6.25 7.19
CA LYS A 38 7.28 5.18 6.40
C LYS A 38 7.57 5.45 4.92
N GLU A 39 8.56 4.74 4.37
CA GLU A 39 8.94 4.91 2.96
C GLU A 39 7.70 4.71 2.10
N ALA A 40 7.44 5.67 1.20
CA ALA A 40 6.38 5.52 0.23
C ALA A 40 6.55 4.18 -0.51
N PRO A 41 5.47 3.43 -0.78
CA PRO A 41 5.58 2.11 -1.40
C PRO A 41 6.39 2.23 -2.68
N LYS A 42 7.57 1.60 -2.69
CA LYS A 42 8.49 1.60 -3.83
C LYS A 42 7.71 1.07 -5.02
N LYS A 43 7.53 1.91 -6.05
CA LYS A 43 6.89 1.52 -7.31
C LYS A 43 7.56 0.26 -7.82
N GLU A 44 6.82 -0.83 -7.91
CA GLU A 44 7.33 -2.10 -8.43
C GLU A 44 7.88 -1.86 -9.85
N LYS A 45 9.16 -2.19 -10.05
CA LYS A 45 9.77 -2.09 -11.37
C LYS A 45 9.10 -3.12 -12.27
N LYS A 46 8.57 -2.68 -13.42
CA LYS A 46 8.02 -3.58 -14.43
C LYS A 46 9.07 -4.63 -14.79
N LYS A 47 8.72 -5.91 -14.67
CA LYS A 47 9.61 -7.02 -15.06
C LYS A 47 9.89 -6.94 -16.56
N TYR A 48 11.16 -6.83 -16.94
CA TYR A 48 11.55 -6.72 -18.35
C TYR A 48 11.23 -8.02 -19.10
N ILE A 49 10.50 -7.88 -20.22
CA ILE A 49 10.21 -8.97 -21.15
C ILE A 49 11.06 -8.70 -22.41
N PRO A 50 12.12 -9.50 -22.67
CA PRO A 50 12.96 -9.36 -23.85
C PRO A 50 12.20 -9.31 -25.20
N PRO A 51 12.75 -8.71 -26.26
CA PRO A 51 12.14 -8.79 -27.59
C PRO A 51 12.19 -10.21 -28.15
N MET A 52 11.24 -10.55 -29.03
CA MET A 52 11.14 -11.88 -29.67
C MET A 52 12.34 -12.21 -30.59
N ASN A 53 13.10 -11.19 -31.00
CA ASN A 53 14.27 -11.31 -31.88
C ASN A 53 15.48 -11.97 -31.18
N HIS A 54 15.39 -12.30 -29.90
CA HIS A 54 16.49 -12.92 -29.18
C HIS A 54 16.53 -14.45 -29.43
N PRO A 55 17.71 -15.02 -29.79
CA PRO A 55 17.85 -16.46 -30.11
C PRO A 55 17.19 -17.44 -29.12
N TRP A 56 17.55 -17.39 -27.83
CA TRP A 56 17.00 -18.32 -26.83
C TRP A 56 15.47 -18.24 -26.66
N ARG A 57 14.88 -17.06 -26.89
CA ARG A 57 13.42 -16.87 -26.78
C ARG A 57 12.71 -17.45 -28.00
N LYS A 58 13.28 -17.27 -29.19
CA LYS A 58 12.77 -17.85 -30.43
C LYS A 58 12.75 -19.38 -30.34
N ASP A 59 13.83 -19.98 -29.87
CA ASP A 59 13.95 -21.44 -29.72
C ASP A 59 12.99 -21.97 -28.63
N SER A 60 12.91 -21.28 -27.49
CA SER A 60 11.97 -21.61 -26.42
C SER A 60 10.51 -21.56 -26.90
N PHE A 61 10.14 -20.53 -27.66
CA PHE A 61 8.81 -20.38 -28.23
C PHE A 61 8.49 -21.46 -29.27
N ALA A 62 9.43 -21.76 -30.18
CA ALA A 62 9.26 -22.82 -31.17
C ALA A 62 9.00 -24.18 -30.51
N ASN A 63 9.76 -24.51 -29.47
CA ASN A 63 9.57 -25.73 -28.68
C ASN A 63 8.22 -25.75 -27.95
N TYR A 64 7.78 -24.61 -27.41
CA TYR A 64 6.46 -24.49 -26.78
C TYR A 64 5.32 -24.65 -27.80
N ALA A 65 5.47 -24.06 -28.99
CA ALA A 65 4.49 -24.14 -30.06
C ALA A 65 4.34 -25.58 -30.60
N ALA A 66 5.45 -26.31 -30.74
CA ALA A 66 5.44 -27.72 -31.16
C ALA A 66 4.73 -28.64 -30.15
N LYS A 67 4.77 -28.31 -28.85
CA LYS A 67 4.09 -29.06 -27.78
C LYS A 67 2.59 -28.82 -27.72
N GLN A 68 2.04 -27.90 -28.51
CA GLN A 68 0.61 -27.60 -28.50
C GLN A 68 -0.21 -28.73 -29.15
N LYS A 69 -1.13 -29.34 -28.38
CA LYS A 69 -1.95 -30.48 -28.80
C LYS A 69 -2.80 -30.24 -30.07
N HIS A 70 -3.12 -28.98 -30.37
CA HIS A 70 -3.89 -28.60 -31.56
C HIS A 70 -3.00 -28.38 -32.80
N ARG A 71 -1.67 -28.29 -32.63
CA ARG A 71 -0.71 -28.16 -33.73
C ARG A 71 -0.18 -29.50 -34.23
N CYS A 72 -0.23 -30.55 -33.41
CA CYS A 72 0.18 -31.90 -33.79
C CYS A 72 -0.85 -32.67 -34.64
N GLY A 73 -1.92 -32.01 -35.12
CA GLY A 73 -3.02 -32.62 -35.87
C GLY A 73 -3.15 -32.19 -37.33
N ALA A 74 -2.15 -31.55 -37.93
CA ALA A 74 -2.15 -31.25 -39.36
C ALA A 74 -1.15 -32.15 -40.09
N HIS A 75 -1.57 -33.38 -40.37
CA HIS A 75 -0.99 -34.22 -41.41
C HIS A 75 -1.99 -34.20 -42.58
N VAL A 76 -1.70 -33.37 -43.59
CA VAL A 76 -2.13 -33.52 -44.98
C VAL A 76 -0.86 -33.36 -45.81
#